data_AF-A0A7M2C3W6-F1
#
_entry.id   AF-A0A7M2C3W6-F1
#
_cell.length_a   1.000
_cell.length_b   1.000
_cell.length_c   1.000
_cell.angle_alpha   90.00
_cell.angle_beta   90.00
_cell.angle_gamma   90.00
#
_symmetry.space_group_name_H-M   'P 1'
#
loop_
_entity.id
_entity.type
_entity.pdbx_description
1 polymer ?
#
loop_
_entity_poly.entity_id
_entity_poly.type
_entity_poly.pdbx_seq_one_letter_code
_entity_poly.pdbx_strand_id
1 'polypeptide(L)'
;MEHVYIRNTADGTPESVVRGAREWQIAVEPVRWFERVAWWETTKRMPRGQGRVDIEVCQVQVRLGSNPGSALATWELVRDGAGGGWCIREEMHAVA
;
A
#
# COMPACT_ATOMS: atom_id res chain seq x y z
N MET A 1 -8.38 3.81 -7.69
CA MET A 1 -7.36 2.94 -7.10
C MET A 1 -8.07 2.07 -6.07
N GLU A 2 -7.85 0.76 -6.08
CA GLU A 2 -8.57 -0.16 -5.18
C GLU A 2 -8.08 0.00 -3.74
N HIS A 3 -9.00 0.17 -2.79
CA HIS A 3 -8.65 0.30 -1.37
C HIS A 3 -8.35 -1.05 -0.74
N VAL A 4 -7.32 -1.08 0.09
CA VAL A 4 -6.94 -2.22 0.91
C VAL A 4 -6.71 -1.79 2.35
N TYR A 5 -6.75 -2.77 3.24
CA TYR A 5 -6.42 -2.58 4.65
C TYR A 5 -5.17 -3.37 4.99
N ILE A 6 -4.23 -2.78 5.72
CA ILE A 6 -3.10 -3.50 6.30
C ILE A 6 -3.48 -3.88 7.72
N ARG A 7 -3.54 -5.18 8.01
CA ARG A 7 -3.66 -5.68 9.36
C ARG A 7 -2.28 -5.73 9.98
N ASN A 8 -2.20 -5.16 11.17
CA ASN A 8 -1.00 -5.24 11.99
C ASN A 8 -1.22 -6.23 13.12
N THR A 9 -0.14 -6.82 13.59
CA THR A 9 -0.07 -7.50 14.88
C THR A 9 -0.30 -6.53 16.04
N ALA A 10 -0.42 -7.04 17.26
CA ALA A 10 -0.66 -6.23 18.45
C ALA A 10 0.46 -5.21 18.75
N ASP A 11 1.69 -5.52 18.36
CA ASP A 11 2.87 -4.64 18.44
C ASP A 11 2.99 -3.65 17.27
N GLY A 12 2.06 -3.70 16.30
CA GLY A 12 1.99 -2.76 15.18
C GLY A 12 2.75 -3.19 13.94
N THR A 13 3.32 -4.40 13.92
CA THR A 13 4.03 -4.97 12.77
C THR A 13 3.03 -5.36 11.68
N PRO A 14 3.22 -4.94 10.41
CA PRO A 14 2.36 -5.36 9.31
C PRO A 14 2.37 -6.89 9.11
N GLU A 15 1.21 -7.53 9.20
CA GLU A 15 1.06 -8.98 9.09
C GLU A 15 0.42 -9.39 7.76
N SER A 16 -0.64 -8.68 7.35
CA SER A 16 -1.40 -9.05 6.16
C SER A 16 -2.05 -7.85 5.49
N VAL A 17 -2.37 -8.02 4.21
CA VAL A 17 -3.17 -7.09 3.43
C VAL A 17 -4.53 -7.72 3.13
N VAL A 18 -5.59 -7.03 3.50
CA VAL A 18 -6.97 -7.41 3.22
C VAL A 18 -7.44 -6.67 1.97
N ARG A 19 -7.75 -7.43 0.93
CA ARG A 19 -8.28 -6.97 -0.36
C ARG A 19 -9.67 -7.54 -0.57
N GLY A 20 -10.69 -6.70 -0.43
CA GLY A 20 -12.09 -7.15 -0.38
C GLY A 20 -12.31 -8.15 0.76
N ALA A 21 -12.76 -9.35 0.42
CA ALA A 21 -12.97 -10.46 1.37
C ALA A 21 -11.77 -11.42 1.46
N ARG A 22 -10.65 -11.14 0.79
CA ARG A 22 -9.47 -12.01 0.75
C ARG A 22 -8.34 -11.42 1.58
N GLU A 23 -7.65 -12.29 2.30
CA GLU A 23 -6.49 -11.94 3.10
C GLU A 23 -5.22 -12.49 2.46
N TRP A 24 -4.22 -11.61 2.36
CA TRP A 24 -2.94 -11.88 1.76
C TRP A 24 -1.84 -11.67 2.79
N GLN A 25 -1.14 -12.73 3.16
CA GLN A 25 -0.09 -12.69 4.19
C GLN A 25 1.15 -12.01 3.64
N ILE A 26 1.74 -11.08 4.41
CA ILE A 26 3.00 -10.42 4.07
C ILE A 26 4.14 -11.43 4.29
N ALA A 27 4.96 -11.63 3.26
CA ALA A 27 6.01 -12.65 3.24
C ALA A 27 7.39 -12.13 3.67
N VAL A 28 7.60 -10.82 3.57
CA VAL A 28 8.85 -10.13 3.89
C VAL A 28 8.54 -8.74 4.44
N GLU A 29 9.45 -8.20 5.25
CA GLU A 29 9.32 -6.88 5.86
C GLU A 29 9.01 -5.81 4.80
N PRO A 30 7.93 -5.01 4.97
CA PRO A 30 7.56 -3.98 4.00
C PRO A 30 8.60 -2.88 3.85
N VAL A 31 8.77 -2.39 2.63
CA VAL A 31 9.64 -1.23 2.34
C VAL A 31 8.78 0.01 2.22
N ARG A 32 9.08 1.07 2.97
CA ARG A 32 8.34 2.34 2.94
C ARG A 32 9.20 3.51 2.48
N TRP A 33 8.62 4.38 1.67
CA TRP A 33 9.23 5.64 1.23
C TRP A 33 8.16 6.71 0.97
N PHE A 34 8.62 7.93 0.71
CA PHE A 34 7.77 9.04 0.32
C PHE A 34 8.14 9.50 -1.08
N GLU A 35 7.12 9.71 -1.92
CA GLU A 35 7.27 10.31 -3.24
C GLU A 35 6.79 11.75 -3.24
N ARG A 36 7.60 12.64 -3.80
CA ARG A 36 7.23 14.05 -3.92
C ARG A 36 6.28 14.27 -5.08
N VAL A 37 5.20 15.00 -4.82
CA VAL A 37 4.29 15.51 -5.83
C VAL A 37 4.76 16.89 -6.27
N ALA A 38 4.95 17.07 -7.56
CA ALA A 38 5.14 18.38 -8.18
C ALA A 38 3.81 19.15 -8.15
N TRP A 39 3.44 19.69 -6.98
CA TRP A 39 2.16 20.39 -6.79
C TRP A 39 2.02 21.61 -7.72
N TRP A 40 3.13 22.16 -8.22
CA TRP A 40 3.15 23.23 -9.22
C TRP A 40 2.75 22.76 -10.64
N GLU A 41 2.81 21.46 -10.93
CA GLU A 41 2.36 20.88 -12.21
C GLU A 41 0.86 20.59 -12.19
N THR A 42 0.26 20.51 -11.00
CA THR A 42 -1.18 20.35 -10.85
C THR A 42 -1.84 21.74 -10.88
N THR A 43 -2.74 22.00 -11.82
CA THR A 43 -3.44 23.30 -12.03
C THR A 43 -4.28 23.78 -10.82
N LYS A 44 -4.25 23.03 -9.71
CA LYS A 44 -5.06 23.25 -8.53
C LYS A 44 -4.18 23.81 -7.41
N ARG A 45 -4.45 25.06 -7.02
CA ARG A 45 -3.81 25.68 -5.85
C ARG A 45 -3.98 24.77 -4.64
N MET A 46 -2.91 24.60 -3.88
CA MET A 46 -2.91 23.75 -2.69
C MET A 46 -4.03 24.18 -1.72
N PRO A 47 -4.93 23.28 -1.30
CA PRO A 47 -6.00 23.63 -0.38
C PRO A 47 -5.42 24.12 0.95
N ARG A 48 -5.96 25.22 1.49
CA ARG A 48 -5.53 25.75 2.79
C ARG A 48 -5.74 24.68 3.87
N GLY A 49 -4.69 24.41 4.64
CA GLY A 49 -4.72 23.40 5.72
C GLY A 49 -4.48 21.96 5.27
N GLN A 50 -4.25 21.69 3.98
CA GLN A 50 -3.87 20.36 3.49
C GLN A 50 -2.40 20.36 3.04
N GLY A 51 -1.61 19.46 3.63
CA GLY A 51 -0.23 19.19 3.26
C GLY A 51 -0.15 17.92 2.42
N ARG A 52 -0.20 18.03 1.09
CA ARG A 52 0.04 16.91 0.17
C ARG A 52 1.19 17.24 -0.76
N VAL A 53 2.37 17.42 -0.16
CA VAL A 53 3.65 17.53 -0.88
C VAL A 53 4.19 16.15 -1.20
N ASP A 54 3.87 15.16 -0.35
CA ASP A 54 4.39 13.81 -0.45
C ASP A 54 3.26 12.77 -0.43
N ILE A 55 3.54 11.59 -0.99
CA ILE A 55 2.71 10.40 -0.95
C ILE A 55 3.50 9.32 -0.23
N GLU A 56 2.98 8.78 0.87
CA GLU A 56 3.56 7.60 1.49
C GLU A 56 3.30 6.38 0.59
N VAL A 57 4.36 5.66 0.28
CA VAL A 57 4.35 4.43 -0.50
C VAL A 57 4.88 3.29 0.36
N CYS A 58 4.25 2.14 0.23
CA CYS A 58 4.63 0.91 0.92
C CYS A 58 4.63 -0.23 -0.10
N GLN A 59 5.80 -0.81 -0.36
CA GLN A 59 5.93 -2.04 -1.13
C GLN A 59 5.81 -3.23 -0.20
N VAL A 60 4.94 -4.17 -0.57
CA VAL A 60 4.72 -5.42 0.15
C VAL A 60 4.88 -6.59 -0.81
N GLN A 61 5.46 -7.68 -0.32
CA GLN A 61 5.37 -8.96 -0.99
C GLN A 61 4.36 -9.82 -0.22
N VAL A 62 3.34 -10.29 -0.92
CA VAL A 62 2.20 -10.96 -0.32
C VAL A 62 1.92 -12.32 -0.98
N ARG A 63 1.27 -13.21 -0.25
CA ARG A 63 0.74 -14.48 -0.76
C ARG A 63 -0.70 -14.67 -0.33
N LEU A 64 -1.53 -15.33 -1.14
CA LEU A 64 -2.92 -15.58 -0.79
C LEU A 64 -3.02 -16.63 0.34
N GLY A 65 -3.67 -16.25 1.45
CA GLY A 65 -3.80 -17.09 2.64
C GLY A 65 -2.47 -17.41 3.30
N SER A 66 -2.46 -18.44 4.15
CA SER A 66 -1.29 -18.87 4.93
C SER A 66 -0.51 -20.03 4.31
N ASN A 67 -0.89 -20.53 3.13
CA ASN A 67 -0.21 -21.64 2.47
C ASN A 67 1.18 -21.20 1.96
N PRO A 68 2.29 -21.83 2.42
CA PRO A 68 3.62 -21.49 1.94
C PRO A 68 3.83 -21.73 0.44
N GLY A 69 3.06 -22.63 -0.18
CA GLY A 69 3.11 -22.91 -1.62
C GLY A 69 2.32 -21.94 -2.50
N SER A 70 1.58 -20.99 -1.93
CA SER A 70 0.92 -19.93 -2.70
C SER A 70 1.95 -19.02 -3.37
N ALA A 71 1.70 -18.66 -4.62
CA ALA A 71 2.55 -17.73 -5.37
C ALA A 71 2.66 -16.37 -4.66
N LEU A 72 3.83 -15.75 -4.79
CA LEU A 72 4.09 -14.41 -4.29
C LEU A 72 3.67 -13.36 -5.33
N ALA A 73 3.08 -12.27 -4.85
CA ALA A 73 2.85 -11.07 -5.62
C ALA A 73 3.50 -9.88 -4.89
N THR A 74 4.09 -8.96 -5.63
CA THR A 74 4.60 -7.69 -5.11
C THR A 74 3.59 -6.60 -5.42
N TRP A 75 3.13 -5.90 -4.39
CA TRP A 75 2.22 -4.78 -4.55
C TRP A 75 2.88 -3.49 -4.08
N GLU A 76 2.62 -2.40 -4.80
CA GLU A 76 2.86 -1.05 -4.29
C GLU A 76 1.56 -0.46 -3.78
N LEU A 77 1.55 -0.11 -2.50
CA LEU A 77 0.44 0.54 -1.83
C LEU A 77 0.76 2.01 -1.65
N VAL A 78 -0.19 2.89 -1.93
CA VAL A 78 -0.06 4.32 -1.65
C VAL A 78 -1.10 4.76 -0.64
N ARG A 79 -0.70 5.67 0.25
CA ARG A 79 -1.60 6.24 1.23
C ARG A 79 -2.61 7.16 0.54
N ASP A 80 -3.89 6.91 0.78
CA ASP A 80 -4.90 7.85 0.36
C ASP A 80 -4.70 9.16 1.15
N GLY A 81 -4.81 10.30 0.45
CA GLY A 81 -4.72 11.61 1.07
C GLY A 81 -6.07 12.18 1.48
N ALA A 82 -7.10 11.33 1.58
CA ALA A 82 -8.47 11.72 1.92
C ALA A 82 -8.89 11.24 3.33
N GLY A 83 -8.14 10.32 3.95
CA GLY A 83 -8.50 9.73 5.24
C GLY A 83 -7.50 8.71 5.80
N GLY A 84 -6.39 8.43 5.13
CA GLY A 84 -5.33 7.57 5.67
C GLY A 84 -5.58 6.07 5.49
N GLY A 85 -6.33 5.66 4.48
CA GLY A 85 -6.34 4.29 3.99
C GLY A 85 -5.17 4.00 3.03
N TRP A 86 -5.05 2.75 2.59
CA TRP A 86 -4.09 2.34 1.57
C TRP A 86 -4.82 1.96 0.29
N CYS A 87 -4.20 2.22 -0.86
CA CYS A 87 -4.71 1.83 -2.17
C CYS A 87 -3.64 1.11 -2.98
N ILE A 88 -4.01 0.08 -3.75
CA ILE A 88 -3.08 -0.61 -4.66
C ILE A 88 -2.79 0.28 -5.87
N ARG A 89 -1.56 0.78 -5.97
CA ARG A 89 -1.07 1.50 -7.14
C ARG A 89 -0.62 0.56 -8.24
N GLU A 90 0.16 -0.46 -7.88
CA GLU A 90 0.73 -1.43 -8.81
C GLU A 90 0.70 -2.84 -8.21
N GLU A 91 0.54 -3.84 -9.08
CA GLU A 91 0.54 -5.26 -8.73
C GLU A 91 1.36 -6.04 -9.75
N MET A 92 2.46 -6.64 -9.30
CA MET A 92 3.29 -7.56 -10.07
C MET A 92 3.18 -8.98 -9.48
N HIS A 93 2.84 -9.95 -10.31
CA HIS A 93 2.84 -11.36 -9.91
C HIS A 93 4.19 -11.98 -10.24
N ALA A 94 4.73 -12.82 -9.34
CA ALA A 94 5.87 -13.65 -9.70
C ALA A 94 5.47 -14.59 -10.85
N VAL A 95 6.33 -14.70 -11.86
CA VAL A 95 6.14 -15.67 -12.94
C VAL A 95 6.40 -17.06 -12.37
N ALA A 96 5.46 -17.98 -12.59
CA ALA A 96 5.55 -19.38 -12.15
C ALA A 96 6.58 -20.17 -12.96
#